data_AF-A0A951JHU5-F1
#
_entry.id   AF-A0A951JHU5-F1
#
_cell.length_a   1.000
_cell.length_b   1.000
_cell.length_c   1.000
_cell.angle_alpha   90.00
_cell.angle_beta   90.00
_cell.angle_gamma   90.00
#
_symmetry.space_group_name_H-M   'P 1'
#
loop_
_entity.id
_entity.type
_entity.pdbx_description
1 polymer ?
#
loop_
_entity_poly.entity_id
_entity_poly.type
_entity_poly.pdbx_seq_one_letter_code
_entity_poly.pdbx_strand_id
1 'polypeptide(L)'
;MWQTNLKIFLLVVGTLGLYTLVATSIPQVESEVPAELSFGADVTPAQLVEAGEELYNGAGGCLACHGSGARAPNLLTAGAGGGTIGQRCGERVSGQDCKTYLHESLVNPAAYVVEGFDPIMPDASIALSENQIWALVAYLQDQGGQVTVAGSDLSASDDGGATAAAVSTAGPATASNDPVEIMRSNLCMGCHTLGDEGVELGPSFDAIGAERSAEYLRRSILEPNREAPEGYEHLLGAMPATFGQQLTAGQLETLVQFLANRTGG
;
A
#
# COMPACT_ATOMS: atom_id res chain seq x y z
N MET A 1 -28.81 -51.37 -0.53
CA MET A 1 -27.55 -50.59 -0.64
C MET A 1 -27.56 -49.63 -1.83
N TRP A 2 -27.90 -50.07 -3.05
CA TRP A 2 -27.88 -49.19 -4.24
C TRP A 2 -28.76 -47.93 -4.13
N GLN A 3 -29.99 -48.04 -3.61
CA GLN A 3 -30.89 -46.89 -3.43
C GLN A 3 -30.35 -45.84 -2.44
N THR A 4 -29.61 -46.27 -1.42
CA THR A 4 -29.00 -45.34 -0.44
C THR A 4 -27.84 -44.59 -1.09
N ASN A 5 -27.00 -45.28 -1.86
CA ASN A 5 -25.89 -44.65 -2.58
C ASN A 5 -26.38 -43.66 -3.65
N LEU A 6 -27.49 -43.98 -4.34
CA LEU A 6 -28.09 -43.08 -5.32
C LEU A 6 -28.60 -41.78 -4.67
N LYS A 7 -29.23 -41.86 -3.49
CA LYS A 7 -29.69 -40.69 -2.75
C LYS A 7 -28.53 -39.79 -2.29
N ILE A 8 -27.46 -40.40 -1.80
CA ILE A 8 -26.25 -39.66 -1.39
C ILE A 8 -25.62 -38.98 -2.60
N PHE A 9 -25.48 -39.69 -3.73
CA PHE A 9 -24.94 -39.14 -4.96
C PHE A 9 -25.74 -37.93 -5.45
N LEU A 10 -27.07 -38.03 -5.50
CA LEU A 10 -27.93 -36.92 -5.93
C LEU A 10 -27.86 -35.72 -4.98
N LEU A 11 -27.75 -35.94 -3.67
CA LEU A 11 -27.57 -34.87 -2.69
C LEU A 11 -26.25 -34.14 -2.92
N VAL A 12 -25.15 -34.88 -3.09
CA VAL A 12 -23.81 -34.30 -3.30
C VAL A 12 -23.77 -33.51 -4.60
N VAL A 13 -24.25 -34.08 -5.71
CA VAL A 13 -24.28 -33.40 -7.00
C VAL A 13 -25.20 -32.18 -6.96
N GLY A 14 -26.36 -32.28 -6.32
CA GLY A 14 -27.27 -31.14 -6.16
C GLY A 14 -26.67 -30.01 -5.32
N THR A 15 -25.94 -30.37 -4.26
CA THR A 15 -25.27 -29.39 -3.39
C THR A 15 -24.12 -28.70 -4.12
N LEU A 16 -23.24 -29.46 -4.79
CA LEU A 16 -22.16 -28.90 -5.60
C LEU A 16 -22.71 -28.04 -6.74
N GLY A 17 -23.76 -28.50 -7.42
CA GLY A 17 -24.42 -27.74 -8.48
C GLY A 17 -24.97 -26.40 -7.98
N LEU A 18 -25.61 -26.40 -6.80
CA LEU A 18 -26.11 -25.17 -6.17
C LEU A 18 -24.97 -24.21 -5.83
N TYR A 19 -23.89 -24.69 -5.20
CA TYR A 19 -22.72 -23.87 -4.89
C TYR A 19 -22.08 -23.28 -6.16
N THR A 20 -21.91 -24.09 -7.21
CA THR A 20 -21.36 -23.62 -8.48
C THR A 20 -22.26 -22.55 -9.12
N LEU A 21 -23.58 -22.74 -9.09
CA LEU A 21 -24.54 -21.79 -9.67
C LEU A 21 -24.53 -20.46 -8.92
N VAL A 22 -24.43 -20.50 -7.59
CA VAL A 22 -24.26 -19.29 -6.76
C VAL A 22 -22.93 -18.62 -7.07
N ALA A 23 -21.83 -19.38 -7.13
CA ALA A 23 -20.50 -18.85 -7.41
C ALA A 23 -20.40 -18.19 -8.80
N THR A 24 -21.07 -18.73 -9.81
CA THR A 24 -21.10 -18.13 -11.17
C THR A 24 -22.12 -17.00 -11.32
N SER A 25 -23.08 -16.88 -10.40
CA SER A 25 -24.04 -15.77 -10.36
C SER A 25 -23.49 -14.53 -9.66
N ILE A 26 -22.42 -14.67 -8.87
CA ILE A 26 -21.68 -13.54 -8.32
C ILE A 26 -20.86 -12.93 -9.45
N PRO A 27 -21.06 -11.64 -9.79
CA PRO A 27 -20.21 -10.94 -10.75
C PRO A 27 -18.76 -11.10 -10.30
N GLN A 28 -17.94 -11.75 -11.13
CA GLN A 28 -16.52 -11.86 -10.88
C GLN A 28 -15.94 -10.47 -11.03
N VAL A 29 -15.73 -9.78 -9.91
CA VAL A 29 -14.93 -8.55 -9.87
C VAL A 29 -13.51 -9.04 -10.09
N GLU A 30 -13.07 -9.02 -11.35
CA GLU A 30 -11.67 -9.22 -11.66
C GLU A 30 -10.91 -8.15 -10.87
N SER A 31 -9.95 -8.59 -10.06
CA SER A 31 -9.02 -7.68 -9.42
C SER A 31 -8.16 -7.13 -10.55
N GLU A 32 -8.63 -6.08 -11.21
CA GLU A 32 -7.86 -5.26 -12.14
C GLU A 32 -6.68 -4.73 -11.33
N VAL A 33 -5.57 -5.48 -11.32
CA VAL A 33 -4.26 -4.98 -10.90
C VAL A 33 -4.09 -3.68 -11.66
N PRO A 34 -4.04 -2.51 -11.00
CA PRO A 34 -3.84 -1.23 -11.68
C PRO A 34 -2.71 -1.41 -12.69
N ALA A 35 -3.02 -1.18 -13.96
CA ALA A 35 -2.05 -1.30 -15.02
C ALA A 35 -0.80 -0.53 -14.59
N GLU A 36 0.35 -1.19 -14.62
CA GLU A 36 1.58 -0.50 -14.28
C GLU A 36 1.81 0.57 -15.33
N LEU A 37 1.60 1.83 -14.95
CA LEU A 37 1.79 2.97 -15.82
C LEU A 37 3.30 3.14 -16.04
N SER A 38 3.81 2.39 -17.01
CA SER A 38 5.16 2.52 -17.55
C SER A 38 5.12 3.57 -18.66
N PHE A 39 5.67 4.75 -18.37
CA PHE A 39 5.83 5.79 -19.36
C PHE A 39 7.20 5.64 -20.03
N GLY A 40 7.22 5.61 -21.37
CA GLY A 40 8.47 5.67 -22.13
C GLY A 40 9.05 7.10 -22.15
N ALA A 41 10.31 7.22 -22.56
CA ALA A 41 11.03 8.50 -22.64
C ALA A 41 10.36 9.57 -23.54
N ASP A 42 9.48 9.14 -24.46
CA ASP A 42 8.77 10.02 -25.40
C ASP A 42 7.34 10.39 -24.94
N VAL A 43 7.00 10.19 -23.66
CA VAL A 43 5.67 10.51 -23.17
C VAL A 43 5.37 12.01 -23.25
N THR A 44 4.17 12.32 -23.77
CA THR A 44 3.71 13.69 -23.92
C THR A 44 3.08 14.21 -22.63
N PRO A 45 3.09 15.53 -22.38
CA PRO A 45 2.40 16.12 -21.23
C PRO A 45 0.91 15.75 -21.16
N ALA A 46 0.24 15.64 -22.30
CA ALA A 46 -1.18 15.24 -22.37
C ALA A 46 -1.40 13.81 -21.86
N GLN A 47 -0.50 12.87 -22.19
CA GLN A 47 -0.57 11.49 -21.69
C GLN A 47 -0.32 11.41 -20.19
N LEU A 48 0.55 12.28 -19.65
CA LEU A 48 0.78 12.36 -18.21
C LEU A 48 -0.43 12.94 -17.47
N VAL A 49 -1.10 13.94 -18.05
CA VAL A 49 -2.34 14.50 -17.51
C VAL A 49 -3.43 13.44 -17.47
N GLU A 50 -3.63 12.70 -18.56
CA GLU A 50 -4.65 11.63 -18.64
C GLU A 50 -4.38 10.54 -17.60
N ALA A 51 -3.14 10.06 -17.50
CA ALA A 51 -2.77 9.06 -16.50
C ALA A 51 -2.87 9.60 -15.06
N GLY A 52 -2.53 10.87 -14.84
CA GLY A 52 -2.70 11.53 -13.55
C GLY A 52 -4.17 11.68 -13.14
N GLU A 53 -5.06 11.93 -14.10
CA GLU A 53 -6.51 11.98 -13.86
C GLU A 53 -7.06 10.64 -13.39
N GLU A 54 -6.66 9.55 -14.06
CA GLU A 54 -7.04 8.19 -13.67
C GLU A 54 -6.56 7.86 -12.26
N LEU A 55 -5.31 8.21 -11.93
CA LEU A 55 -4.76 8.03 -10.58
C LEU A 55 -5.53 8.85 -9.55
N TYR A 56 -5.83 10.12 -9.84
CA TYR A 56 -6.54 10.99 -8.92
C TYR A 56 -7.95 10.48 -8.58
N ASN A 57 -8.65 9.95 -9.58
CA ASN A 57 -10.02 9.44 -9.47
C ASN A 57 -10.10 7.98 -8.99
N GLY A 58 -9.01 7.21 -9.13
CA GLY A 58 -8.94 5.79 -8.83
C GLY A 58 -7.88 5.47 -7.77
N ALA A 59 -6.80 4.83 -8.21
CA ALA A 59 -5.81 4.17 -7.34
C ALA A 59 -5.09 5.12 -6.35
N GLY A 60 -4.96 6.42 -6.68
CA GLY A 60 -4.38 7.42 -5.79
C GLY A 60 -5.32 7.85 -4.66
N GLY A 61 -6.61 7.52 -4.73
CA GLY A 61 -7.59 7.78 -3.66
C GLY A 61 -7.79 9.27 -3.31
N CYS A 62 -7.26 10.19 -4.11
CA CYS A 62 -7.16 11.61 -3.78
C CYS A 62 -8.55 12.24 -3.60
N LEU A 63 -9.50 11.87 -4.45
CA LEU A 63 -10.86 12.38 -4.44
C LEU A 63 -11.61 12.08 -3.13
N ALA A 64 -11.26 10.99 -2.42
CA ALA A 64 -11.89 10.62 -1.16
C ALA A 64 -11.73 11.69 -0.06
N CYS A 65 -10.64 12.46 -0.12
CA CYS A 65 -10.37 13.56 0.80
C CYS A 65 -10.52 14.94 0.13
N HIS A 66 -10.04 15.08 -1.11
CA HIS A 66 -9.94 16.36 -1.82
C HIS A 66 -11.16 16.71 -2.69
N GLY A 67 -12.20 15.87 -2.74
CA GLY A 67 -13.37 16.09 -3.60
C GLY A 67 -14.40 17.10 -3.07
N SER A 68 -14.63 17.14 -1.75
CA SER A 68 -15.69 17.99 -1.15
C SER A 68 -15.16 19.28 -0.51
N GLY A 69 -13.86 19.35 -0.22
CA GLY A 69 -13.28 20.45 0.56
C GLY A 69 -13.50 20.34 2.08
N ALA A 70 -14.17 19.30 2.56
CA ALA A 70 -14.51 19.16 3.99
C ALA A 70 -13.39 18.47 4.79
N ARG A 71 -12.77 17.44 4.22
CA ARG A 71 -11.72 16.64 4.89
C ARG A 71 -10.31 17.11 4.53
N ALA A 72 -10.13 17.57 3.30
CA ALA A 72 -8.91 18.17 2.81
C ALA A 72 -9.27 19.32 1.85
N PRO A 73 -8.34 20.23 1.54
CA PRO A 73 -8.59 21.33 0.62
C PRO A 73 -9.08 20.84 -0.74
N ASN A 74 -10.10 21.47 -1.32
CA ASN A 74 -10.53 21.11 -2.65
C ASN A 74 -9.48 21.52 -3.71
N LEU A 75 -9.11 20.58 -4.59
CA LEU A 75 -8.07 20.82 -5.61
C LEU A 75 -8.64 21.16 -6.98
N LEU A 76 -9.83 20.65 -7.34
CA LEU A 76 -10.39 20.74 -8.69
C LEU A 76 -11.42 21.86 -8.87
N THR A 77 -11.94 22.41 -7.77
CA THR A 77 -12.94 23.46 -7.80
C THR A 77 -12.43 24.70 -7.08
N ALA A 78 -12.99 25.85 -7.44
CA ALA A 78 -12.56 27.13 -6.89
C ALA A 78 -12.79 27.26 -5.37
N GLY A 79 -13.76 26.51 -4.80
CA GLY A 79 -14.09 26.47 -3.37
C GLY A 79 -14.10 27.82 -2.65
N ALA A 80 -14.08 27.82 -1.32
CA ALA A 80 -13.96 29.04 -0.51
C ALA A 80 -12.52 29.63 -0.49
N GLY A 81 -11.62 29.18 -1.38
CA GLY A 81 -10.16 29.28 -1.18
C GLY A 81 -9.32 29.71 -2.39
N GLY A 82 -9.92 30.33 -3.42
CA GLY A 82 -9.15 31.11 -4.40
C GLY A 82 -8.77 30.41 -5.72
N GLY A 83 -9.63 29.54 -6.26
CA GLY A 83 -9.41 28.92 -7.59
C GLY A 83 -9.01 27.46 -7.47
N THR A 84 -8.68 26.80 -8.58
CA THR A 84 -8.20 25.40 -8.61
C THR A 84 -6.73 25.31 -8.19
N ILE A 85 -6.22 24.11 -7.91
CA ILE A 85 -4.84 23.97 -7.45
C ILE A 85 -3.81 24.40 -8.51
N GLY A 86 -4.05 24.12 -9.78
CA GLY A 86 -3.17 24.51 -10.89
C GLY A 86 -3.05 26.03 -11.05
N GLN A 87 -4.07 26.79 -10.64
CA GLN A 87 -4.02 28.26 -10.67
C GLN A 87 -3.18 28.85 -9.54
N ARG A 88 -3.11 28.18 -8.39
CA ARG A 88 -2.55 28.77 -7.14
C ARG A 88 -1.23 28.17 -6.70
N CYS A 89 -0.88 26.96 -7.14
CA CYS A 89 0.30 26.19 -6.70
C CYS A 89 1.61 26.99 -6.73
N GLY A 90 1.86 27.78 -7.79
CA GLY A 90 3.08 28.59 -7.92
C GLY A 90 3.20 29.76 -6.95
N GLU A 91 2.13 30.09 -6.21
CA GLU A 91 2.10 31.19 -5.23
C GLU A 91 2.03 30.67 -3.79
N ARG A 92 1.97 29.34 -3.59
CA ARG A 92 1.79 28.73 -2.27
C ARG A 92 3.01 28.87 -1.36
N VAL A 93 4.20 28.78 -1.95
CA VAL A 93 5.48 28.89 -1.23
C VAL A 93 6.37 29.87 -1.98
N SER A 94 6.80 30.92 -1.28
CA SER A 94 7.66 31.95 -1.86
C SER A 94 8.96 31.34 -2.40
N GLY A 95 9.22 31.51 -3.71
CA GLY A 95 10.45 31.04 -4.35
C GLY A 95 10.43 29.58 -4.82
N GLN A 96 9.30 28.88 -4.71
CA GLN A 96 9.10 27.56 -5.32
C GLN A 96 8.13 27.66 -6.50
N ASP A 97 8.42 26.95 -7.58
CA ASP A 97 7.48 26.83 -8.69
C ASP A 97 6.36 25.81 -8.38
N CYS A 98 5.33 25.83 -9.20
CA CYS A 98 4.17 24.95 -9.06
C CYS A 98 4.55 23.45 -9.10
N LYS A 99 5.50 23.06 -9.96
CA LYS A 99 5.90 21.66 -10.13
C LYS A 99 6.58 21.14 -8.88
N THR A 100 7.55 21.90 -8.35
CA THR A 100 8.25 21.57 -7.09
C THR A 100 7.29 21.56 -5.91
N TYR A 101 6.41 22.56 -5.79
CA TYR A 101 5.44 22.62 -4.70
C TYR A 101 4.50 21.40 -4.68
N LEU A 102 3.97 21.02 -5.83
CA LEU A 102 3.03 19.89 -5.94
C LEU A 102 3.72 18.56 -5.67
N HIS A 103 4.92 18.35 -6.20
CA HIS A 103 5.69 17.13 -5.94
C HIS A 103 6.02 16.98 -4.45
N GLU A 104 6.59 18.02 -3.83
CA GLU A 104 6.90 18.02 -2.39
C GLU A 104 5.64 17.83 -1.53
N SER A 105 4.50 18.42 -1.93
CA SER A 105 3.22 18.23 -1.22
C SER A 105 2.70 16.79 -1.28
N LEU A 106 3.13 15.99 -2.27
CA LEU A 106 2.76 14.58 -2.42
C LEU A 106 3.71 13.66 -1.64
N VAL A 107 5.02 13.90 -1.69
CA VAL A 107 6.04 13.06 -1.02
C VAL A 107 6.32 13.47 0.43
N ASN A 108 5.95 14.68 0.82
CA ASN A 108 6.11 15.22 2.17
C ASN A 108 4.89 16.08 2.55
N PRO A 109 3.69 15.48 2.68
CA PRO A 109 2.42 16.20 2.83
C PRO A 109 2.32 17.04 4.11
N ALA A 110 3.13 16.76 5.13
CA ALA A 110 3.19 17.54 6.35
C ALA A 110 3.95 18.87 6.18
N ALA A 111 4.70 19.06 5.10
CA ALA A 111 5.48 20.28 4.86
C ALA A 111 4.61 21.53 4.64
N TYR A 112 3.47 21.37 3.95
CA TYR A 112 2.64 22.48 3.49
C TYR A 112 1.16 22.33 3.83
N VAL A 113 0.86 22.13 5.12
CA VAL A 113 -0.51 21.99 5.61
C VAL A 113 -1.27 23.31 5.44
N VAL A 114 -2.44 23.24 4.80
CA VAL A 114 -3.32 24.40 4.62
C VAL A 114 -4.00 24.72 5.95
N GLU A 115 -4.08 26.01 6.28
CA GLU A 115 -4.76 26.48 7.48
C GLU A 115 -6.20 25.96 7.56
N GLY A 116 -6.57 25.42 8.73
CA GLY A 116 -7.89 24.83 8.97
C GLY A 116 -8.01 23.34 8.65
N PHE A 117 -6.94 22.68 8.18
CA PHE A 117 -6.90 21.24 7.96
C PHE A 117 -5.86 20.55 8.85
N ASP A 118 -6.13 19.30 9.21
CA ASP A 118 -5.20 18.45 9.95
C ASP A 118 -4.15 17.82 9.01
N PRO A 119 -2.93 17.51 9.50
CA PRO A 119 -1.88 16.84 8.74
C PRO A 119 -2.18 15.34 8.57
N ILE A 120 -3.25 15.02 7.84
CA ILE A 120 -3.75 13.64 7.64
C ILE A 120 -3.51 13.11 6.23
N MET A 121 -2.99 13.93 5.32
CA MET A 121 -2.69 13.50 3.95
C MET A 121 -1.54 12.47 4.01
N PRO A 122 -1.73 11.26 3.46
CA PRO A 122 -0.68 10.24 3.44
C PRO A 122 0.41 10.62 2.45
N ASP A 123 1.64 10.17 2.73
CA ASP A 123 2.76 10.27 1.80
C ASP A 123 2.47 9.39 0.57
N ALA A 124 2.37 10.04 -0.60
CA ALA A 124 2.03 9.38 -1.86
C ALA A 124 3.13 8.43 -2.34
N SER A 125 4.40 8.66 -1.96
CA SER A 125 5.53 7.80 -2.34
C SER A 125 5.46 6.40 -1.73
N ILE A 126 4.62 6.22 -0.70
CA ILE A 126 4.37 4.91 -0.09
C ILE A 126 3.48 4.05 -0.99
N ALA A 127 2.58 4.67 -1.76
CA ALA A 127 1.56 3.97 -2.53
C ALA A 127 1.76 4.06 -4.06
N LEU A 128 2.50 5.06 -4.53
CA LEU A 128 2.64 5.39 -5.95
C LEU A 128 4.12 5.46 -6.32
N SER A 129 4.44 5.00 -7.52
CA SER A 129 5.78 5.16 -8.09
C SER A 129 6.08 6.62 -8.41
N GLU A 130 7.36 6.96 -8.51
CA GLU A 130 7.80 8.32 -8.84
C GLU A 130 7.18 8.82 -10.16
N ASN A 131 7.07 7.95 -11.16
CA ASN A 131 6.44 8.28 -12.44
C ASN A 131 4.93 8.53 -12.31
N GLN A 132 4.23 7.79 -11.44
CA GLN A 132 2.83 8.03 -11.13
C GLN A 132 2.63 9.35 -10.37
N ILE A 133 3.58 9.71 -9.49
CA ILE A 133 3.58 11.01 -8.81
C ILE A 133 3.75 12.13 -9.82
N TRP A 134 4.67 12.01 -10.78
CA TRP A 134 4.83 13.01 -11.84
C TRP A 134 3.59 13.14 -12.74
N ALA A 135 2.91 12.03 -13.05
CA ALA A 135 1.63 12.06 -13.75
C ALA A 135 0.55 12.83 -12.94
N LEU A 136 0.45 12.58 -11.63
CA LEU A 136 -0.43 13.35 -10.75
C LEU A 136 -0.08 14.84 -10.72
N VAL A 137 1.22 15.19 -10.64
CA VAL A 137 1.65 16.60 -10.70
C VAL A 137 1.22 17.24 -12.01
N ALA A 138 1.40 16.56 -13.15
CA ALA A 138 0.96 17.05 -14.45
C ALA A 138 -0.55 17.32 -14.49
N TYR A 139 -1.36 16.37 -14.01
CA TYR A 139 -2.81 16.52 -13.91
C TYR A 139 -3.24 17.69 -13.02
N LEU A 140 -2.62 17.84 -11.85
CA LEU A 140 -2.92 18.92 -10.90
C LEU A 140 -2.52 20.30 -11.47
N GLN A 141 -1.45 20.37 -12.24
CA GLN A 141 -1.10 21.58 -13.00
C GLN A 141 -2.15 21.89 -14.07
N ASP A 142 -2.67 20.89 -14.77
CA ASP A 142 -3.69 21.06 -15.82
C ASP A 142 -5.05 21.51 -15.28
N GLN A 143 -5.25 21.50 -13.96
CA GLN A 143 -6.41 22.12 -13.31
C GLN A 143 -6.30 23.65 -13.36
N GLY A 144 -6.18 24.26 -14.54
CA GLY A 144 -6.16 25.70 -14.76
C GLY A 144 -4.79 26.38 -14.72
N GLY A 145 -3.69 25.61 -14.64
CA GLY A 145 -2.31 26.08 -14.74
C GLY A 145 -1.60 25.63 -16.02
N GLN A 146 -0.31 25.97 -16.14
CA GLN A 146 0.54 25.46 -17.22
C GLN A 146 1.19 24.15 -16.77
N VAL A 147 1.03 23.09 -17.56
CA VAL A 147 1.74 21.82 -17.35
C VAL A 147 3.22 22.00 -17.72
N THR A 148 4.09 21.85 -16.73
CA THR A 148 5.55 21.97 -16.86
C THR A 148 6.28 20.64 -16.61
N VAL A 149 5.54 19.58 -16.31
CA VAL A 149 6.08 18.22 -16.26
C VAL A 149 6.36 17.75 -17.69
N ALA A 150 7.56 17.20 -17.91
CA ALA A 150 8.01 16.68 -19.19
C ALA A 150 8.65 15.30 -19.04
N GLY A 151 8.90 14.61 -20.16
CA GLY A 151 9.58 13.31 -20.15
C GLY A 151 10.95 13.30 -19.45
N SER A 152 11.65 14.44 -19.41
CA SER A 152 12.90 14.60 -18.65
C SER A 152 12.74 14.46 -17.13
N ASP A 153 11.53 14.73 -16.60
CA ASP A 153 11.24 14.54 -15.18
C ASP A 153 11.03 13.04 -14.85
N LEU A 154 10.80 12.19 -15.86
CA LEU A 154 10.42 10.78 -15.69
C LEU A 154 11.59 9.80 -15.73
N SER A 155 12.83 10.27 -15.60
CA SER A 155 14.01 9.39 -15.72
C SER A 155 15.25 9.92 -14.99
N ALA A 156 15.09 10.62 -13.87
CA ALA A 156 16.19 10.87 -12.92
C ALA A 156 16.43 9.70 -11.95
N SER A 157 15.63 8.63 -12.05
CA SER A 157 15.68 7.45 -11.18
C SER A 157 15.68 6.17 -12.03
N ASP A 158 16.69 6.01 -12.89
CA ASP A 158 17.06 4.69 -13.41
C ASP A 158 17.85 3.94 -12.32
N ASP A 159 17.12 3.49 -11.30
CA ASP A 159 17.38 2.21 -10.65
C ASP A 159 16.13 1.38 -10.91
N GLY A 160 16.25 0.41 -11.83
CA GLY A 160 15.15 -0.44 -12.25
C GLY A 160 14.42 -1.04 -11.05
N GLY A 161 13.18 -0.59 -10.84
CA GLY A 161 12.34 -0.99 -9.72
C GLY A 161 10.88 -0.61 -9.89
N ALA A 162 10.40 -0.45 -11.13
CA ALA A 162 8.97 -0.52 -11.43
C ALA A 162 8.68 -1.96 -11.88
N THR A 163 8.09 -2.71 -10.97
CA THR A 163 7.48 -3.99 -11.28
C THR A 163 6.11 -3.95 -10.62
N ALA A 164 5.08 -4.11 -11.44
CA ALA A 164 3.68 -3.80 -11.19
C ALA A 164 3.23 -4.14 -9.78
N ALA A 165 3.28 -3.14 -8.90
CA ALA A 165 2.67 -3.22 -7.58
C ALA A 165 1.37 -2.43 -7.63
N ALA A 166 0.31 -3.16 -7.91
CA ALA A 166 -1.04 -2.77 -7.55
C ALA A 166 -1.06 -2.19 -6.13
N VAL A 167 -1.71 -1.04 -5.99
CA VAL A 167 -2.32 -0.64 -4.72
C VAL A 167 -3.33 -1.72 -4.35
N SER A 168 -2.88 -2.72 -3.61
CA SER A 168 -3.70 -3.42 -2.64
C SER A 168 -3.40 -2.80 -1.29
N THR A 169 -4.43 -2.61 -0.48
CA THR A 169 -4.39 -2.17 0.92
C THR A 169 -3.75 -3.24 1.84
N ALA A 170 -2.61 -3.74 1.42
CA ALA A 170 -1.78 -4.72 2.07
C ALA A 170 -0.34 -4.22 1.89
N GLY A 171 0.25 -3.70 2.96
CA GLY A 171 1.70 -3.47 3.05
C GLY A 171 2.51 -4.71 2.68
N PRO A 172 3.84 -4.61 2.65
CA PRO A 172 4.67 -5.19 1.60
C PRO A 172 4.65 -6.73 1.60
N ALA A 173 3.67 -7.28 0.87
CA ALA A 173 3.80 -8.59 0.27
C ALA A 173 4.75 -8.44 -0.93
N THR A 174 6.03 -8.53 -0.65
CA THR A 174 7.04 -8.90 -1.65
C THR A 174 6.48 -10.09 -2.46
N ALA A 175 6.62 -10.15 -3.78
CA ALA A 175 6.25 -11.36 -4.53
C ALA A 175 7.06 -12.61 -4.11
N SER A 176 8.10 -12.42 -3.27
CA SER A 176 8.90 -13.48 -2.67
C SER A 176 8.11 -14.22 -1.59
N ASN A 177 8.24 -15.54 -1.65
CA ASN A 177 7.93 -16.46 -0.55
C ASN A 177 9.19 -16.81 0.26
N ASP A 178 10.29 -16.08 0.08
CA ASP A 178 11.45 -16.22 0.95
C ASP A 178 11.17 -15.56 2.31
N PRO A 179 11.30 -16.30 3.43
CA PRO A 179 10.94 -15.79 4.75
C PRO A 179 11.76 -14.57 5.17
N VAL A 180 13.05 -14.53 4.82
CA VAL A 180 13.94 -13.42 5.20
C VAL A 180 13.60 -12.17 4.40
N GLU A 181 13.29 -12.33 3.12
CA GLU A 181 12.85 -11.22 2.29
C GLU A 181 11.51 -10.64 2.73
N ILE A 182 10.56 -11.50 3.13
CA ILE A 182 9.30 -11.05 3.73
C ILE A 182 9.59 -10.25 5.01
N MET A 183 10.48 -10.72 5.88
CA MET A 183 10.84 -9.99 7.11
C MET A 183 11.50 -8.63 6.85
N ARG A 184 12.41 -8.53 5.87
CA ARG A 184 13.06 -7.27 5.50
C ARG A 184 12.07 -6.27 4.94
N SER A 185 11.27 -6.71 3.98
CA SER A 185 10.31 -5.85 3.31
C SER A 185 9.23 -5.35 4.29
N ASN A 186 8.81 -6.16 5.25
CA ASN A 186 7.85 -5.77 6.29
C ASN A 186 8.51 -5.10 7.50
N LEU A 187 9.78 -4.68 7.38
CA LEU A 187 10.54 -3.94 8.40
C LEU A 187 10.59 -4.65 9.76
N CYS A 188 10.50 -5.98 9.78
CA CYS A 188 10.58 -6.76 11.03
C CYS A 188 11.93 -6.53 11.71
N MET A 189 13.00 -6.40 10.92
CA MET A 189 14.36 -6.14 11.42
C MET A 189 14.58 -4.70 11.91
N GLY A 190 13.62 -3.80 11.68
CA GLY A 190 13.64 -2.47 12.28
C GLY A 190 13.50 -2.50 13.80
N CYS A 191 12.95 -3.60 14.36
CA CYS A 191 12.77 -3.78 15.80
C CYS A 191 13.25 -5.13 16.32
N HIS A 192 13.38 -6.17 15.50
CA HIS A 192 13.81 -7.50 15.93
C HIS A 192 15.17 -7.85 15.33
N THR A 193 15.91 -8.75 15.99
CA THR A 193 17.17 -9.27 15.46
C THR A 193 17.02 -10.65 14.86
N LEU A 194 17.80 -10.91 13.81
CA LEU A 194 17.97 -12.20 13.17
C LEU A 194 19.45 -12.36 12.78
N GLY A 195 20.21 -13.10 13.57
CA GLY A 195 21.67 -13.15 13.50
C GLY A 195 22.26 -11.78 13.79
N ASP A 196 23.16 -11.33 12.91
CA ASP A 196 23.79 -10.00 13.02
C ASP A 196 22.94 -8.87 12.38
N GLU A 197 21.75 -9.19 11.85
CA GLU A 197 20.87 -8.23 11.18
C GLU A 197 19.75 -7.74 12.13
N GLY A 198 19.46 -6.44 12.06
CA GLY A 198 18.34 -5.80 12.75
C GLY A 198 18.72 -4.99 14.00
N VAL A 199 17.70 -4.55 14.74
CA VAL A 199 17.84 -3.76 15.97
C VAL A 199 17.27 -4.55 17.15
N GLU A 200 17.96 -4.57 18.28
CA GLU A 200 17.54 -5.28 19.50
C GLU A 200 16.56 -4.43 20.32
N LEU A 201 15.40 -4.09 19.74
CA LEU A 201 14.31 -3.40 20.43
C LEU A 201 13.25 -4.39 20.94
N GLY A 202 12.96 -5.41 20.15
CA GLY A 202 12.06 -6.52 20.43
C GLY A 202 12.82 -7.86 20.56
N PRO A 203 12.11 -8.94 20.90
CA PRO A 203 12.73 -10.25 21.08
C PRO A 203 13.43 -10.75 19.80
N SER A 204 14.62 -11.35 19.96
CA SER A 204 15.35 -11.98 18.85
C SER A 204 14.59 -13.15 18.24
N PHE A 205 14.75 -13.34 16.92
CA PHE A 205 14.21 -14.46 16.17
C PHE A 205 15.14 -15.69 16.11
N ASP A 206 16.36 -15.63 16.65
CA ASP A 206 17.38 -16.66 16.40
C ASP A 206 17.09 -18.04 17.00
N ALA A 207 16.42 -18.06 18.14
CA ALA A 207 16.03 -19.30 18.82
C ALA A 207 14.55 -19.29 19.22
N ILE A 208 13.74 -18.42 18.62
CA ILE A 208 12.35 -18.20 19.05
C ILE A 208 11.49 -19.46 18.95
N GLY A 209 11.77 -20.35 17.99
CA GLY A 209 11.09 -21.63 17.82
C GLY A 209 11.40 -22.66 18.90
N ALA A 210 12.47 -22.47 19.69
CA ALA A 210 12.76 -23.33 20.85
C ALA A 210 11.77 -23.09 22.00
N GLU A 211 11.22 -21.87 22.10
CA GLU A 211 10.38 -21.47 23.23
C GLU A 211 8.94 -21.12 22.86
N ARG A 212 8.66 -20.83 21.59
CA ARG A 212 7.34 -20.38 21.13
C ARG A 212 6.80 -21.32 20.05
N SER A 213 5.53 -21.68 20.19
CA SER A 213 4.85 -22.53 19.21
C SER A 213 4.50 -21.74 17.95
N ALA A 214 4.34 -22.44 16.82
CA ALA A 214 3.84 -21.85 15.58
C ALA A 214 2.51 -21.08 15.79
N GLU A 215 1.64 -21.58 16.67
CA GLU A 215 0.37 -20.92 16.98
C GLU A 215 0.57 -19.62 17.78
N TYR A 216 1.51 -19.60 18.72
CA TYR A 216 1.89 -18.37 19.41
C TYR A 216 2.43 -17.35 18.42
N LEU A 217 3.37 -17.76 17.55
CA LEU A 217 4.01 -16.88 16.57
C LEU A 217 2.99 -16.29 15.58
N ARG A 218 2.07 -17.11 15.05
CA ARG A 218 0.99 -16.64 14.18
C ARG A 218 0.13 -15.60 14.87
N ARG A 219 -0.28 -15.87 16.11
CA ARG A 219 -1.08 -14.92 16.88
C ARG A 219 -0.32 -13.64 17.19
N SER A 220 0.97 -13.70 17.53
CA SER A 220 1.78 -12.50 17.74
C SER A 220 1.90 -11.63 16.49
N ILE A 221 1.89 -12.21 15.29
CA ILE A 221 1.93 -11.45 14.04
C ILE A 221 0.56 -10.82 13.72
N LEU A 222 -0.53 -11.57 13.92
CA LEU A 222 -1.89 -11.11 13.59
C LEU A 222 -2.49 -10.17 14.65
N GLU A 223 -2.17 -10.41 15.92
CA GLU A 223 -2.70 -9.72 17.09
C GLU A 223 -1.57 -9.30 18.06
N PRO A 224 -0.58 -8.51 17.61
CA PRO A 224 0.61 -8.18 18.40
C PRO A 224 0.34 -7.44 19.71
N ASN A 225 -0.78 -6.72 19.78
CA ASN A 225 -1.17 -5.92 20.94
C ASN A 225 -1.97 -6.71 21.98
N ARG A 226 -2.18 -8.01 21.76
CA ARG A 226 -2.94 -8.86 22.67
C ARG A 226 -2.17 -9.19 23.94
N GLU A 227 -0.90 -9.56 23.80
CA GLU A 227 -0.01 -9.93 24.90
C GLU A 227 1.44 -9.67 24.50
N ALA A 228 2.21 -9.04 25.39
CA ALA A 228 3.65 -8.88 25.22
C ALA A 228 4.37 -10.08 25.85
N PRO A 229 5.49 -10.54 25.27
CA PRO A 229 6.34 -11.54 25.91
C PRO A 229 6.99 -10.98 27.18
N GLU A 230 7.37 -11.88 28.09
CA GLU A 230 8.03 -11.53 29.35
C GLU A 230 9.27 -10.66 29.11
N GLY A 231 9.38 -9.53 29.81
CA GLY A 231 10.46 -8.56 29.67
C GLY A 231 10.22 -7.47 28.62
N TYR A 232 9.16 -7.58 27.81
CA TYR A 232 8.79 -6.62 26.77
C TYR A 232 7.44 -5.93 27.04
N GLU A 233 6.93 -5.99 28.28
CA GLU A 233 5.62 -5.46 28.66
C GLU A 233 5.51 -3.96 28.41
N HIS A 234 6.61 -3.23 28.56
CA HIS A 234 6.70 -1.79 28.30
C HIS A 234 6.58 -1.42 26.81
N LEU A 235 6.68 -2.40 25.90
CA LEU A 235 6.55 -2.25 24.46
C LEU A 235 5.23 -2.80 23.91
N LEU A 236 4.27 -3.14 24.78
CA LEU A 236 2.92 -3.51 24.34
C LEU A 236 2.31 -2.37 23.52
N GLY A 237 1.87 -2.65 22.29
CA GLY A 237 1.42 -1.62 21.35
C GLY A 237 2.45 -1.20 20.31
N ALA A 238 3.74 -1.52 20.51
CA ALA A 238 4.82 -1.06 19.62
C ALA A 238 4.89 -1.86 18.32
N MET A 239 4.52 -3.14 18.34
CA MET A 239 4.50 -3.98 17.14
C MET A 239 3.24 -3.66 16.30
N PRO A 240 3.38 -3.27 15.02
CA PRO A 240 2.24 -2.86 14.20
C PRO A 240 1.17 -3.94 14.06
N ALA A 241 -0.09 -3.61 14.37
CA ALA A 241 -1.24 -4.51 14.17
C ALA A 241 -1.73 -4.56 12.71
N THR A 242 -0.86 -4.23 11.76
CA THR A 242 -1.17 -4.16 10.34
C THR A 242 -0.82 -5.44 9.59
N PHE A 243 0.07 -6.29 10.12
CA PHE A 243 0.63 -7.42 9.36
C PHE A 243 -0.42 -8.44 8.86
N GLY A 244 -1.55 -8.61 9.55
CA GLY A 244 -2.66 -9.44 9.06
C GLY A 244 -3.34 -8.90 7.79
N GLN A 245 -3.19 -7.60 7.52
CA GLN A 245 -3.64 -6.97 6.28
C GLN A 245 -2.51 -6.91 5.24
N GLN A 246 -1.25 -6.91 5.67
CA GLN A 246 -0.07 -6.75 4.81
C GLN A 246 0.42 -8.10 4.23
N LEU A 247 0.40 -9.16 5.03
CA LEU A 247 0.87 -10.47 4.60
C LEU A 247 -0.25 -11.26 3.93
N THR A 248 0.06 -11.91 2.81
CA THR A 248 -0.83 -12.97 2.30
C THR A 248 -0.85 -14.16 3.27
N ALA A 249 -1.90 -14.98 3.21
CA ALA A 249 -1.99 -16.19 4.01
C ALA A 249 -0.75 -17.10 3.80
N GLY A 250 -0.26 -17.22 2.56
CA GLY A 250 0.94 -18.00 2.25
C GLY A 250 2.20 -17.44 2.90
N GLN A 251 2.40 -16.12 2.86
CA GLN A 251 3.57 -15.48 3.46
C GLN A 251 3.55 -15.55 4.99
N LEU A 252 2.38 -15.37 5.61
CA LEU A 252 2.21 -15.54 7.04
C LEU A 252 2.59 -16.97 7.45
N GLU A 253 2.11 -17.98 6.72
CA GLU A 253 2.45 -19.37 6.99
C GLU A 253 3.94 -19.66 6.81
N THR A 254 4.55 -19.14 5.76
CA THR A 254 6.00 -19.24 5.51
C THR A 254 6.80 -18.63 6.67
N LEU A 255 6.46 -17.43 7.13
CA LEU A 255 7.11 -16.78 8.26
C LEU A 255 6.96 -17.56 9.55
N VAL A 256 5.74 -18.00 9.85
CA VAL A 256 5.45 -18.77 11.07
C VAL A 256 6.23 -20.07 11.07
N GLN A 257 6.28 -20.79 9.96
CA GLN A 257 7.05 -22.03 9.85
C GLN A 257 8.55 -21.78 9.93
N PHE A 258 9.06 -20.73 9.28
CA PHE A 258 10.46 -20.34 9.38
C PHE A 258 10.84 -20.07 10.83
N LEU A 259 10.12 -19.19 11.53
CA LEU A 259 10.38 -18.83 12.92
C LEU A 259 10.21 -20.01 13.88
N ALA A 260 9.18 -20.83 13.70
CA ALA A 260 8.95 -22.02 14.51
C ALA A 260 10.08 -23.07 14.37
N ASN A 261 10.74 -23.12 13.21
CA ASN A 261 11.86 -24.01 12.97
C ASN A 261 13.22 -23.43 13.41
N ARG A 262 13.28 -22.17 13.88
CA ARG A 262 14.49 -21.56 14.44
C ARG A 262 14.67 -21.93 15.90
N THR A 263 15.26 -23.09 16.15
CA THR A 263 15.55 -23.60 17.51
C THR A 263 16.98 -23.29 17.99
N GLY A 264 17.72 -22.40 17.30
CA GLY A 264 19.13 -22.08 17.56
C GLY A 264 20.08 -23.04 16.84
N GLY A 265 20.73 -22.55 15.78
CA GLY A 265 21.75 -23.25 15.00
C GLY A 265 22.54 -22.29 14.12
#